data_AF-A0A497J5M0-F1
#
_entry.id   AF-A0A497J5M0-F1
#
_cell.length_a   1.000
_cell.length_b   1.000
_cell.length_c   1.000
_cell.angle_alpha   90.00
_cell.angle_beta   90.00
_cell.angle_gamma   90.00
#
_symmetry.space_group_name_H-M   'P 1'
#
loop_
_entity.id
_entity.type
_entity.pdbx_description
1 polymer ?
#
loop_
_entity_poly.entity_id
_entity_poly.type
_entity_poly.pdbx_seq_one_letter_code
_entity_poly.pdbx_strand_id
1 'polypeptide(L)' 'TDTQCGFRAYDRKALEEINFELDSYAICTEILKEAKEHNLKVEEIPIDAIYPEKLTGTTITAGFKIMIDMLLRKVGR' A
#
# COMPACT_ATOMS: atom_id res chain seq x y z
N THR A 1 10.61 -3.84 -2.42
CA THR A 1 9.87 -2.74 -1.82
C THR A 1 8.38 -2.91 -1.95
N ASP A 2 7.79 -3.50 -0.91
CA ASP A 2 6.35 -3.45 -0.69
C ASP A 2 5.97 -2.10 -0.06
N THR A 3 5.44 -1.19 -0.88
CA THR A 3 5.05 0.15 -0.43
C THR A 3 3.72 0.19 0.30
N GLN A 4 2.93 -0.89 0.24
CA GLN A 4 1.60 -0.98 0.83
C GLN A 4 1.60 -1.88 2.07
N CYS A 5 2.77 -2.30 2.54
CA CYS A 5 2.90 -3.03 3.79
C CYS A 5 2.56 -2.13 4.98
N GLY A 6 1.66 -2.59 5.85
CA GLY A 6 1.33 -1.94 7.12
C GLY A 6 2.29 -2.28 8.27
N PHE A 7 3.17 -3.28 8.09
CA PHE A 7 4.12 -3.70 9.12
C PHE A 7 5.35 -2.77 9.12
N ARG A 8 5.29 -1.73 9.95
CA ARG A 8 6.30 -0.66 10.02
C ARG A 8 6.63 -0.34 11.47
N ALA A 9 7.89 0.02 11.71
CA ALA A 9 8.35 0.56 12.98
C ALA A 9 8.72 2.04 12.79
N TYR A 10 8.38 2.86 13.78
CA TYR A 10 8.64 4.30 13.80
C TYR A 10 9.40 4.66 15.06
N ASP A 11 10.37 5.56 14.95
CA ASP A 11 10.94 6.21 16.11
C ASP A 11 10.03 7.36 16.57
N ARG A 12 10.35 7.96 17.72
CA ARG A 12 9.54 9.06 18.27
C ARG A 12 9.47 10.25 17.32
N LYS A 13 10.58 10.60 16.68
CA LYS A 13 10.64 11.73 15.75
C LYS A 13 9.71 11.52 14.56
N ALA A 14 9.73 10.33 13.95
CA ALA A 14 8.86 10.02 12.83
C ALA A 14 7.37 10.10 13.21
N LEU A 15 7.00 9.65 14.42
CA LEU A 15 5.61 9.75 14.90
C LEU A 15 5.14 11.18 15.17
N GLU A 16 6.05 12.09 15.52
CA GLU A 16 5.74 13.50 15.75
C GLU A 16 5.63 14.29 14.44
N GLU A 17 6.36 13.87 13.40
CA GLU A 17 6.41 14.56 12.10
C GLU A 17 5.40 14.02 11.09
N ILE A 18 5.06 12.73 11.12
CA ILE A 18 4.12 12.12 10.17
C ILE A 18 2.68 12.38 10.61
N ASN A 19 1.91 13.03 9.76
CA ASN A 19 0.47 13.18 9.92
C ASN A 19 -0.28 12.01 9.26
N PHE A 20 -1.28 11.46 9.96
CA PHE A 20 -2.06 10.32 9.50
C PHE A 20 -3.51 10.78 9.27
N GLU A 21 -3.79 11.42 8.13
CA GLU A 21 -5.13 11.93 7.82
C GLU A 21 -5.95 10.96 6.96
N LEU A 22 -5.28 10.13 6.15
CA LEU A 22 -5.95 9.23 5.22
C LEU A 22 -6.22 7.86 5.84
N ASP A 23 -7.40 7.31 5.53
CA ASP A 23 -7.82 5.99 5.98
C ASP A 23 -7.41 4.86 5.04
N SER A 24 -7.46 3.63 5.56
CA SER A 24 -7.33 2.39 4.79
C SER A 24 -5.98 2.31 4.04
N TYR A 25 -5.98 1.86 2.78
CA TYR A 25 -4.76 1.71 1.98
C TYR A 25 -4.06 3.03 1.63
N ALA A 26 -4.79 4.16 1.64
CA ALA A 26 -4.22 5.45 1.27
C ALA A 26 -3.12 5.90 2.26
N ILE A 27 -3.24 5.51 3.54
CA ILE A 27 -2.28 5.84 4.60
C ILE A 27 -0.85 5.39 4.25
N CYS A 28 -0.69 4.23 3.59
CA CYS A 28 0.63 3.69 3.26
C CYS A 28 1.41 4.59 2.31
N THR A 29 0.68 5.27 1.41
CA THR A 29 1.26 6.20 0.44
C THR A 29 1.55 7.54 1.09
N GLU A 30 0.66 8.01 1.98
CA GLU A 30 0.85 9.24 2.76
C GLU A 30 2.10 9.17 3.64
N ILE A 31 2.28 8.08 4.40
CA ILE A 31 3.47 7.86 5.24
C ILE A 31 4.77 8.01 4.44
N LEU A 32 4.81 7.45 3.23
CA LEU A 32 6.01 7.53 2.38
C LEU A 32 6.23 8.94 1.81
N LYS A 33 5.15 9.68 1.51
CA LYS A 33 5.20 11.08 1.10
C LYS A 33 5.71 11.96 2.24
N GLU A 34 5.10 11.87 3.42
CA GLU A 34 5.48 12.65 4.61
C GLU A 34 6.92 12.33 5.03
N ALA A 35 7.32 11.05 5.03
CA ALA A 35 8.70 10.67 5.31
C ALA A 35 9.70 11.35 4.37
N LYS A 36 9.34 11.51 3.08
CA LYS A 36 10.17 12.23 2.11
C LYS A 36 10.17 13.75 2.35
N GLU A 37 9.01 14.34 2.64
CA GLU A 37 8.87 15.78 2.89
C GLU A 37 9.63 16.22 4.16
N HIS A 38 9.60 15.38 5.20
CA HIS A 38 10.30 15.61 6.47
C HIS A 38 11.75 15.07 6.50
N ASN A 39 12.28 14.60 5.36
CA ASN A 39 13.62 14.03 5.22
C ASN A 39 13.93 12.91 6.25
N LEU A 40 12.94 12.08 6.55
CA LEU A 40 13.07 10.92 7.42
C LEU A 40 13.81 9.80 6.67
N LYS A 41 14.63 9.05 7.40
CA LYS A 41 15.30 7.86 6.84
C LYS A 41 14.29 6.72 6.77
N VAL A 42 14.10 6.16 5.58
CA VAL A 42 13.27 4.97 5.36
C VAL A 42 14.17 3.81 4.94
N GLU A 43 14.02 2.67 5.58
CA GLU A 43 14.79 1.45 5.29
C GLU A 43 13.84 0.25 5.24
N GLU A 44 13.98 -0.58 4.21
CA GLU A 44 13.20 -1.81 4.06
C GLU A 44 13.99 -2.99 4.61
N ILE A 45 13.37 -3.70 5.55
CA ILE A 45 13.93 -4.93 6.12
C ILE A 45 13.24 -6.12 5.44
N PRO A 46 13.98 -7.02 4.77
CA PRO A 46 13.40 -8.21 4.18
C PRO A 46 12.83 -9.11 5.29
N ILE A 47 11.56 -9.50 5.15
CA ILE A 47 10.86 -10.39 6.07
C ILE A 47 10.17 -11.50 5.27
N ASP A 48 10.09 -12.69 5.86
CA ASP A 48 9.33 -13.80 5.28
C ASP A 48 7.85 -13.66 5.62
N ALA A 49 7.02 -13.57 4.57
CA ALA A 49 5.57 -13.52 4.75
C ALA A 49 5.02 -14.95 4.89
N ILE A 50 4.69 -15.34 6.12
CA ILE A 50 4.10 -16.66 6.41
C ILE A 50 2.60 -16.60 6.14
N TYR A 51 2.18 -17.05 4.96
CA TYR A 51 0.77 -17.22 4.62
C TYR A 51 0.37 -18.70 4.78
N PRO A 52 -0.40 -19.06 5.82
CA PRO A 52 -0.74 -20.47 6.10
C PRO A 52 -1.66 -21.11 5.06
N GLU A 53 -2.30 -20.33 4.19
CA GLU A 53 -2.98 -20.82 3.01
C GLU A 53 -2.84 -19.80 1.89
N LYS A 54 -2.79 -20.29 0.64
CA LYS A 54 -2.93 -19.49 -0.58
C LYS A 54 -4.32 -18.83 -0.59
N LEU A 55 -4.48 -17.75 0.17
CA LEU A 55 -5.45 -16.71 -0.16
C LEU A 55 -4.91 -16.03 -1.42
N THR A 56 -5.07 -16.70 -2.56
CA THR A 56 -4.84 -16.11 -3.88
C THR A 56 -5.80 -14.94 -3.98
N GLY A 57 -5.30 -13.75 -3.63
CA GLY A 57 -5.93 -12.49 -3.95
C GLY A 57 -6.16 -12.50 -5.45
N THR A 58 -7.41 -12.69 -5.84
CA THR A 58 -7.91 -12.77 -7.21
C THR A 58 -7.28 -13.85 -8.11
N THR A 59 -8.07 -14.88 -8.40
CA THR A 59 -7.91 -15.70 -9.59
C THR A 59 -7.73 -14.81 -10.83
N ILE A 60 -6.93 -15.24 -11.80
CA ILE A 60 -6.71 -14.53 -13.08
C ILE A 60 -8.06 -14.12 -13.74
N THR A 61 -9.10 -14.92 -13.56
CA THR A 61 -10.47 -14.64 -14.01
C THR A 61 -11.10 -13.41 -13.37
N ALA A 62 -10.86 -13.16 -12.07
CA ALA A 62 -11.31 -11.96 -11.38
C ALA A 62 -10.57 -10.72 -11.89
N GLY A 63 -9.26 -10.83 -12.14
CA GLY A 63 -8.47 -9.76 -12.78
C GLY A 63 -8.97 -9.42 -14.18
N PHE A 64 -9.27 -10.44 -15.00
CA PHE A 64 -9.79 -10.23 -16.35
C PHE A 64 -11.17 -9.58 -16.36
N LYS A 65 -12.05 -9.94 -15.41
CA LYS A 65 -13.38 -9.34 -15.23
C LYS A 65 -13.28 -7.85 -14.87
N ILE A 66 -12.37 -7.48 -13.97
CA ILE A 66 -12.14 -6.08 -13.58
C ILE A 66 -11.63 -5.26 -14.78
N MET A 67 -10.71 -5.82 -15.57
CA MET A 67 -10.20 -5.16 -16.77
C MET A 67 -11.30 -4.89 -17.81
N ILE A 68 -12.19 -5.87 -18.07
CA ILE A 68 -13.33 -5.69 -18.98
C ILE A 68 -14.29 -4.62 -18.45
N ASP A 69 -14.60 -4.64 -17.15
CA ASP A 69 -15.49 -3.67 -16.53
C ASP A 69 -14.94 -2.23 -16.65
N MET A 70 -13.64 -2.04 -16.46
CA MET A 70 -12.99 -0.74 -16.69
C MET A 70 -13.05 -0.28 -18.15
N LEU A 71 -12.85 -1.18 -19.12
CA LEU A 71 -12.92 -0.85 -20.55
C LEU A 71 -14.35 -0.47 -20.98
N LEU A 72 -15.36 -1.22 -20.52
CA LEU A 72 -16.77 -0.93 -20.79
C LEU A 72 -17.19 0.42 -20.20
N ARG A 73 -16.74 0.75 -18.99
CA ARG A 73 -17.02 2.05 -18.35
C ARG A 73 -16.33 3.24 -19.04
N LYS A 74 -15.22 3.01 -19.76
CA LYS A 74 -14.53 4.05 -20.54
C LYS A 74 -15.17 4.28 -21.92
N VAL A 75 -15.80 3.26 -22.50
CA VAL A 75 -16.49 3.33 -23.82
C VAL A 75 -17.93 3.83 -23.70
N GLY A 76 -18.58 3.62 -22.56
CA GLY A 76 -19.93 4.14 -22.28
C GLY A 76 -20.00 5.63 -21.89
N ARG A 77 -18.91 6.38 -22.05
CA ARG A 77 -18.84 7.84 -21.90
C ARG A 77 -18.58 8.51 -23.23
#